data_AF-A0A1V0NH75-F1
#
_entry.id   AF-A0A1V0NH75-F1
#
_cell.length_a   1.000
_cell.length_b   1.000
_cell.length_c   1.000
_cell.angle_alpha   90.00
_cell.angle_beta   90.00
_cell.angle_gamma   90.00
#
_symmetry.space_group_name_H-M   'P 1'
#
loop_
_entity.id
_entity.type
_entity.pdbx_description
1 polymer ?
#
loop_
_entity_poly.entity_id
_entity_poly.type
_entity_poly.pdbx_seq_one_letter_code
_entity_poly.pdbx_strand_id
1 'polypeptide(L)'
;MKIYQKVLLFIATIFTLGTVSKEVHANEFNFSVNPVLPENQIGESGYFNLQMSPGQSQTLTITLKNTTDKTVVVEEEIASATTNINGVVEYSPNKIKADSTLKYNLVDYASIPKEVSLQPNSSQ
;
A
#
# COMPACT_ATOMS: atom_id res chain seq x y z
N MET A 1 -26.13 37.12 43.65
CA MET A 1 -25.27 37.15 42.44
C MET A 1 -24.11 36.14 42.49
N LYS A 2 -23.31 36.08 43.56
CA LYS A 2 -22.11 35.20 43.65
C LYS A 2 -22.42 33.69 43.59
N ILE A 3 -23.57 33.23 44.08
CA ILE A 3 -23.95 31.80 44.05
C ILE A 3 -24.27 31.31 42.63
N TYR A 4 -24.99 32.13 41.84
CA TYR A 4 -25.30 31.82 40.44
C TYR A 4 -24.04 31.81 39.57
N GLN A 5 -23.08 32.70 39.83
CA GLN A 5 -21.78 32.67 39.15
C GLN A 5 -21.01 31.37 39.45
N LYS A 6 -21.03 30.89 40.70
CA LYS A 6 -20.38 29.62 41.09
C LYS A 6 -21.07 28.40 40.47
N VAL A 7 -22.40 28.41 40.40
CA VAL A 7 -23.18 27.35 39.74
C VAL A 7 -22.93 27.33 38.24
N LEU A 8 -22.87 28.50 37.60
CA LEU A 8 -22.56 28.63 36.18
C LEU A 8 -21.13 28.13 35.88
N LEU A 9 -20.16 28.48 36.72
CA LEU A 9 -18.79 27.99 36.63
C LEU A 9 -18.72 26.46 36.79
N PHE A 10 -19.47 25.90 37.73
CA PHE A 10 -19.51 24.46 37.95
C PHE A 10 -20.10 23.70 36.76
N ILE A 11 -21.18 24.23 36.15
CA ILE A 11 -21.79 23.66 34.94
C ILE A 11 -20.83 23.76 33.74
N ALA A 12 -20.14 24.90 33.59
CA ALA A 12 -19.13 25.07 32.54
C ALA A 12 -17.97 24.06 32.68
N THR A 13 -17.50 23.81 33.91
CA THR A 13 -16.45 22.82 34.17
C THR A 13 -16.92 21.39 33.83
N ILE A 14 -18.15 21.01 34.18
CA ILE A 14 -18.71 19.69 33.81
C ILE A 14 -18.82 19.56 32.28
N PHE A 15 -19.21 20.62 31.59
CA PHE A 15 -19.32 20.60 30.12
C PHE A 15 -17.96 20.43 29.44
N THR A 16 -16.88 20.98 30.02
CA THR A 16 -15.51 20.78 29.52
C THR A 16 -14.93 19.39 29.81
N LEU A 17 -15.36 18.72 30.88
CA LEU A 17 -14.92 17.34 31.19
C LEU A 17 -15.67 16.28 30.37
N GLY A 18 -16.80 16.63 29.75
CA GLY A 18 -17.62 15.73 28.94
C GLY A 18 -17.12 15.48 27.52
N THR A 19 -15.91 15.91 27.16
CA THR A 19 -15.33 15.61 25.84
C THR A 19 -14.99 14.13 25.75
N VAL A 20 -15.93 13.34 25.22
CA VAL A 20 -15.71 11.94 24.85
C VAL A 20 -14.58 11.89 23.83
N SER A 21 -13.45 11.29 24.20
CA SER A 21 -12.37 10.97 23.27
C SER A 21 -12.94 10.01 22.22
N LYS A 22 -13.14 10.50 21.00
CA LYS A 22 -13.51 9.66 19.87
C LYS A 22 -12.29 8.83 19.51
N GLU A 23 -12.37 7.51 19.68
CA GLU A 23 -11.35 6.62 19.14
C GLU A 23 -11.29 6.81 17.62
N VAL A 24 -10.13 7.20 17.13
CA VAL A 24 -9.84 7.32 15.70
C VAL A 24 -8.92 6.16 15.36
N HIS A 25 -9.42 5.22 14.56
CA HIS A 25 -8.58 4.18 14.00
C HIS A 25 -7.85 4.74 12.79
N ALA A 26 -6.52 4.61 12.76
CA ALA A 26 -5.78 4.80 11.53
C ALA A 26 -6.19 3.68 10.56
N ASN A 27 -6.33 4.00 9.27
CA ASN A 27 -6.58 3.00 8.26
C ASN A 27 -5.24 2.27 8.00
N GLU A 28 -4.99 1.21 8.76
CA GLU A 28 -3.80 0.39 8.58
C GLU A 28 -3.96 -0.51 7.36
N PHE A 29 -2.89 -0.67 6.58
CA PHE A 29 -2.87 -1.67 5.53
C PHE A 29 -2.98 -3.05 6.19
N ASN A 30 -3.94 -3.87 5.75
CA ASN A 30 -4.19 -5.19 6.32
C ASN A 30 -3.12 -6.23 5.96
N PHE A 31 -2.14 -5.86 5.13
CA PHE A 31 -1.00 -6.68 4.78
C PHE A 31 0.22 -5.81 4.42
N SER A 32 1.42 -6.40 4.44
CA SER A 32 2.66 -5.78 3.95
C SER A 32 3.25 -6.57 2.79
N VAL A 33 4.01 -5.87 1.95
CA VAL A 33 4.74 -6.42 0.79
C VAL A 33 6.21 -6.09 0.95
N ASN A 34 7.06 -7.12 0.88
CA ASN A 34 8.51 -6.96 1.01
C ASN A 34 9.22 -7.74 -0.11
N PRO A 35 10.03 -7.09 -0.96
CA PRO A 35 10.79 -7.82 -1.97
C PRO A 35 11.90 -8.64 -1.31
N VAL A 36 12.10 -9.88 -1.78
CA VAL A 36 13.29 -10.67 -1.47
C VAL A 36 14.32 -10.34 -2.55
N LEU A 37 15.25 -9.44 -2.22
CA LEU A 37 16.21 -8.90 -3.18
C LEU A 37 17.18 -10.00 -3.68
N PRO A 38 17.25 -10.26 -5.00
CA PRO A 38 18.12 -11.30 -5.58
C PRO A 38 19.58 -10.83 -5.68
N GLU A 39 20.49 -11.74 -6.02
CA GLU A 39 21.93 -11.45 -6.13
C GLU A 39 22.26 -10.38 -7.18
N ASN A 40 21.48 -10.27 -8.25
CA ASN A 40 21.69 -9.26 -9.30
C ASN A 40 20.99 -7.92 -9.02
N GLN A 41 20.54 -7.70 -7.79
CA GLN A 41 20.04 -6.41 -7.33
C GLN A 41 21.15 -5.35 -7.30
N ILE A 42 20.85 -4.15 -7.79
CA ILE A 42 21.73 -2.99 -7.76
C ILE A 42 21.35 -2.11 -6.55
N GLY A 43 22.15 -2.20 -5.49
CA GLY A 43 21.97 -1.44 -4.26
C GLY A 43 20.80 -1.88 -3.39
N GLU A 44 20.69 -1.33 -2.18
CA GLU A 44 19.60 -1.63 -1.26
C GLU A 44 18.40 -0.72 -1.52
N SER A 45 17.22 -1.31 -1.74
CA SER A 45 15.99 -0.56 -2.00
C SER A 45 14.74 -1.36 -1.64
N GLY A 46 13.60 -0.69 -1.48
CA GLY A 46 12.30 -1.30 -1.23
C GLY A 46 11.59 -1.84 -2.48
N TYR A 47 12.30 -1.95 -3.61
CA TYR A 47 11.80 -2.41 -4.90
C TYR A 47 12.89 -3.18 -5.66
N PHE A 48 12.54 -3.83 -6.77
CA PHE A 48 13.51 -4.53 -7.61
C PHE A 48 14.23 -3.55 -8.56
N ASN A 49 15.56 -3.50 -8.49
CA ASN A 49 16.44 -2.78 -9.41
C ASN A 49 17.49 -3.76 -9.92
N LEU A 50 17.23 -4.41 -11.04
CA LEU A 50 17.90 -5.65 -11.42
C LEU A 50 18.89 -5.42 -12.56
N GLN A 51 20.13 -5.87 -12.39
CA GLN A 51 21.10 -5.97 -13.47
C GLN A 51 20.81 -7.23 -14.29
N MET A 52 20.03 -7.07 -15.36
CA MET A 52 19.65 -8.16 -16.27
C MET A 52 20.55 -8.23 -17.51
N SER A 53 20.76 -9.43 -18.04
CA SER A 53 21.30 -9.64 -19.39
C SER A 53 20.18 -9.74 -20.43
N PRO A 54 20.41 -9.35 -21.70
CA PRO A 54 19.40 -9.52 -22.75
C PRO A 54 18.93 -10.97 -22.87
N GLY A 55 17.61 -11.19 -22.87
CA GLY A 55 17.00 -12.52 -22.95
C GLY A 55 17.02 -13.34 -21.65
N GLN A 56 17.56 -12.80 -20.55
CA GLN A 56 17.52 -13.46 -19.25
C GLN A 56 16.09 -13.47 -18.68
N SER A 57 15.69 -14.61 -18.12
CA SER A 57 14.50 -14.75 -17.30
C SER A 57 14.89 -15.05 -15.87
N GLN A 58 14.15 -14.52 -14.90
CA GLN A 58 14.28 -14.88 -13.50
C GLN A 58 12.93 -14.83 -12.79
N THR A 59 12.78 -15.64 -11.76
CA THR A 59 11.64 -15.55 -10.83
C THR A 59 12.03 -14.64 -9.69
N LEU A 60 11.19 -13.63 -9.43
CA LEU A 60 11.33 -12.74 -8.30
C LEU A 60 10.37 -13.18 -7.19
N THR A 61 10.83 -13.07 -5.94
CA THR A 61 10.04 -13.46 -4.77
C THR A 61 9.70 -12.24 -3.94
N ILE A 62 8.45 -12.16 -3.51
CA ILE A 62 7.98 -11.18 -2.53
C ILE A 62 7.51 -11.95 -1.30
N THR A 63 7.72 -11.39 -0.12
CA THR A 63 7.08 -11.82 1.12
C THR A 63 5.83 -10.98 1.34
N LEU A 64 4.71 -11.65 1.50
CA LEU A 64 3.43 -11.07 1.89
C LEU A 64 3.14 -11.44 3.35
N LYS A 65 2.83 -10.43 4.17
CA LYS A 65 2.51 -10.63 5.58
C LYS A 65 1.13 -10.08 5.90
N ASN A 66 0.28 -10.89 6.52
CA ASN A 66 -0.98 -10.46 7.09
C ASN A 66 -0.84 -10.37 8.61
N THR A 67 -1.00 -9.18 9.17
CA THR A 67 -0.92 -8.92 10.62
C THR A 67 -2.28 -8.84 11.29
N THR A 68 -3.35 -9.15 10.56
CA THR A 68 -4.72 -9.09 11.07
C THR A 68 -5.21 -10.47 11.52
N ASP A 69 -6.28 -10.49 12.32
CA ASP A 69 -6.94 -11.72 12.77
C ASP A 69 -7.95 -12.28 11.75
N LYS A 70 -7.96 -11.75 10.52
CA LYS A 70 -8.86 -12.15 9.44
C LYS A 70 -8.05 -12.59 8.22
N THR A 71 -8.64 -13.45 7.41
CA THR A 71 -8.07 -13.77 6.09
C THR A 71 -8.07 -12.52 5.22
N VAL A 72 -6.96 -12.29 4.52
CA VAL A 72 -6.79 -11.19 3.57
C VAL A 72 -6.57 -11.78 2.18
N VAL A 73 -7.39 -11.39 1.22
CA VAL A 73 -7.18 -11.71 -0.19
C VAL A 73 -6.48 -10.53 -0.85
N VAL A 74 -5.30 -10.77 -1.40
CA VAL A 74 -4.51 -9.79 -2.13
C VAL A 74 -4.73 -10.04 -3.61
N GLU A 75 -5.26 -9.05 -4.33
CA GLU A 75 -5.37 -9.07 -5.79
C GLU A 75 -4.09 -8.49 -6.38
N GLU A 76 -3.55 -9.16 -7.39
CA GLU A 76 -2.25 -8.88 -7.96
C GLU A 76 -2.40 -8.56 -9.46
N GLU A 77 -1.88 -7.40 -9.87
CA GLU A 77 -1.91 -6.95 -11.25
C GLU A 77 -0.54 -6.39 -11.66
N ILE A 78 -0.21 -6.52 -12.95
CA ILE A 78 1.00 -5.94 -13.55
C ILE A 78 0.57 -4.79 -14.44
N ALA A 79 1.23 -3.65 -14.29
CA ALA A 79 1.10 -2.52 -15.18
C ALA A 79 2.48 -1.90 -15.47
N SER A 80 2.66 -1.47 -16.71
CA SER A 80 3.77 -0.57 -17.04
C SER A 80 3.49 0.82 -16.47
N ALA A 81 4.47 1.40 -15.79
CA ALA A 81 4.36 2.78 -15.33
C ALA A 81 4.16 3.72 -16.52
N THR A 82 3.22 4.65 -16.41
CA THR A 82 2.92 5.65 -17.44
C THR A 82 2.66 7.01 -16.81
N THR A 83 2.55 8.07 -17.60
CA THR A 83 2.20 9.41 -17.10
C THR A 83 0.76 9.75 -17.49
N ASN A 84 -0.05 10.13 -16.51
CA ASN A 84 -1.43 10.55 -16.76
C ASN A 84 -1.51 12.02 -17.23
N ILE A 85 -2.72 12.48 -17.59
CA ILE A 85 -2.95 13.83 -18.13
C ILE A 85 -2.57 14.96 -17.18
N ASN A 86 -2.45 14.68 -15.89
CA ASN A 86 -2.05 15.65 -14.87
C ASN A 86 -0.52 15.68 -14.67
N GLY A 87 0.24 14.93 -15.47
CA GLY A 87 1.70 14.84 -15.33
C GLY A 87 2.15 13.98 -14.14
N VAL A 88 1.27 13.11 -13.62
CA VAL A 88 1.57 12.23 -12.49
C VAL A 88 1.84 10.82 -13.00
N VAL A 89 2.80 10.13 -12.38
CA VAL A 89 3.12 8.74 -12.71
C VAL A 89 2.00 7.83 -12.19
N GLU A 90 1.54 6.93 -13.06
CA GLU A 90 0.49 5.95 -12.82
C GLU A 90 1.11 4.55 -12.84
N TYR A 91 0.80 3.75 -11.82
CA TYR A 91 1.33 2.39 -11.61
C TYR A 91 0.24 1.31 -11.62
N SER A 92 -1.03 1.70 -11.75
CA SER A 92 -2.14 0.76 -11.85
C SER A 92 -2.57 0.51 -13.30
N PRO A 93 -3.23 -0.63 -13.60
CA PRO A 93 -3.87 -0.84 -14.89
C PRO A 93 -4.80 0.32 -15.24
N ASN A 94 -4.68 0.80 -16.47
CA ASN A 94 -5.35 2.02 -16.90
C ASN A 94 -5.69 1.96 -18.40
N LYS A 95 -6.46 2.94 -18.87
CA LYS A 95 -6.90 3.04 -20.27
C LYS A 95 -6.04 4.00 -21.11
N ILE A 96 -4.90 4.45 -20.58
CA ILE A 96 -4.01 5.35 -21.30
C ILE A 96 -3.39 4.56 -22.44
N LYS A 97 -3.51 5.08 -23.66
CA LYS A 97 -2.94 4.43 -24.84
C LYS A 97 -1.41 4.45 -24.71
N ALA A 98 -0.79 3.26 -24.84
CA ALA A 98 0.66 3.16 -24.91
C ALA A 98 1.21 3.97 -26.10
N ASP A 99 2.35 4.62 -25.89
CA ASP A 99 3.04 5.34 -26.95
C ASP A 99 3.47 4.38 -28.08
N SER A 100 3.36 4.82 -29.33
CA SER A 100 3.70 3.99 -30.49
C SER A 100 5.18 3.57 -30.56
N THR A 101 6.05 4.27 -29.84
CA THR A 101 7.49 3.99 -29.76
C THR A 101 7.86 3.04 -28.62
N LEU A 102 6.89 2.65 -27.77
CA LEU A 102 7.11 1.71 -26.67
C LEU A 102 7.53 0.34 -27.24
N LYS A 103 8.81 0.01 -27.09
CA LYS A 103 9.38 -1.24 -27.62
C LYS A 103 9.10 -2.45 -26.72
N TYR A 104 9.06 -2.22 -25.41
CA TYR A 104 8.93 -3.27 -24.40
C TYR A 104 7.89 -2.83 -23.37
N ASN A 105 6.80 -3.57 -23.27
CA ASN A 105 5.73 -3.30 -22.31
C ASN A 105 5.77 -4.37 -21.22
N LEU A 106 5.96 -3.99 -19.95
CA LEU A 106 6.21 -4.90 -18.84
C LEU A 106 5.15 -6.02 -18.73
N VAL A 107 3.89 -5.71 -19.02
CA VAL A 107 2.77 -6.67 -18.98
C VAL A 107 2.94 -7.86 -19.94
N ASP A 108 3.77 -7.71 -20.98
CA ASP A 108 4.06 -8.77 -21.95
C ASP A 108 5.27 -9.63 -21.51
N TYR A 109 6.04 -9.19 -20.50
CA TYR A 109 7.31 -9.81 -20.09
C TYR A 109 7.30 -10.35 -18.65
N ALA A 110 6.26 -10.04 -17.87
CA ALA A 110 6.12 -10.47 -16.50
C ALA A 110 4.77 -11.14 -16.27
N SER A 111 4.75 -12.11 -15.36
CA SER A 111 3.54 -12.81 -14.93
C SER A 111 3.55 -12.95 -13.42
N ILE A 112 2.37 -12.83 -12.83
CA ILE A 112 2.15 -12.95 -11.40
C ILE A 112 0.82 -13.72 -11.19
N PRO A 113 0.63 -14.43 -10.06
CA PRO A 113 -0.69 -14.94 -9.69
C PRO A 113 -1.74 -13.83 -9.72
N LYS A 114 -3.01 -14.17 -9.91
CA LYS A 114 -4.08 -13.15 -9.91
C LYS A 114 -4.47 -12.74 -8.49
N GLU A 115 -4.40 -13.69 -7.58
CA GLU A 115 -4.80 -13.50 -6.20
C GLU A 115 -4.00 -14.42 -5.27
N VAL A 116 -3.81 -13.95 -4.04
CA VAL A 116 -3.18 -14.69 -2.96
C VAL A 116 -4.01 -14.53 -1.68
N SER A 117 -4.39 -15.65 -1.06
CA SER A 117 -5.13 -15.64 0.20
C SER A 117 -4.18 -15.83 1.39
N LEU A 118 -3.96 -14.77 2.15
CA LEU A 118 -3.15 -14.75 3.37
C LEU A 118 -4.00 -15.12 4.58
N GLN A 119 -3.57 -16.13 5.33
CA GLN A 119 -4.25 -16.52 6.57
C GLN A 119 -4.02 -15.47 7.68
N PRO A 120 -4.87 -15.45 8.74
CA PRO A 120 -4.63 -14.59 9.88
C PRO A 120 -3.21 -14.74 10.44
N ASN A 121 -2.56 -13.63 10.75
CA ASN A 121 -1.23 -13.60 11.36
C ASN A 121 -0.15 -14.42 10.60
N SER A 122 -0.28 -14.57 9.27
CA SER A 122 0.63 -15.37 8.44
C SER A 122 1.66 -14.53 7.70
N SER A 123 2.77 -15.17 7.33
CA SER A 123 3.76 -14.67 6.37
C SER A 123 4.03 -15.76 5.34
N GLN A 124 4.05 -15.41 4.06
CA GLN A 124 4.39 -16.31 2.96
C GLN A 124 5.22 -15.60 1.90
#